data_AF-A0A8T6FUU5-F1
#
_entry.id   AF-A0A8T6FUU5-F1
#
_cell.length_a   1.000
_cell.length_b   1.000
_cell.length_c   1.000
_cell.angle_alpha   90.00
_cell.angle_beta   90.00
_cell.angle_gamma   90.00
#
_symmetry.space_group_name_H-M   'P 1'
#
loop_
_entity.id
_entity.type
_entity.pdbx_description
1 polymer ?
#
loop_
_entity_poly.entity_id
_entity_poly.type
_entity_poly.pdbx_seq_one_letter_code
_entity_poly.pdbx_strand_id
1 'polypeptide(L)'
;MPKYLASASYSVEGVGGLLAEGGTSRRDAVSAAIASVGGTVESFYYAFGDDDLYIIMDLPDQVSAAAVGLAIGGAGAISWSTTVLLTPEEIDAAVGTSVEYRPPGA
;
A
#
# COMPACT_ATOMS: atom_id res chain seq x y z
N MET A 1 -8.35 10.90 5.28
CA MET A 1 -8.38 9.42 5.26
C MET A 1 -6.98 8.95 5.59
N PRO A 2 -6.81 7.83 6.34
CA PRO A 2 -5.50 7.24 6.53
C PRO A 2 -4.80 6.96 5.20
N LYS A 3 -3.50 7.22 5.16
CA LYS A 3 -2.68 7.07 3.96
C LYS A 3 -1.84 5.80 4.06
N TYR A 4 -1.73 5.09 2.95
CA TYR A 4 -1.00 3.84 2.88
C TYR A 4 -0.07 3.83 1.67
N LEU A 5 1.10 3.22 1.84
CA LEU A 5 1.98 2.79 0.77
C LEU A 5 1.79 1.29 0.57
N ALA A 6 1.44 0.89 -0.65
CA ALA A 6 1.64 -0.49 -1.08
C ALA A 6 2.97 -0.60 -1.85
N SER A 7 3.77 -1.61 -1.52
CA SER A 7 4.88 -2.05 -2.35
C SER A 7 4.67 -3.50 -2.79
N ALA A 8 5.04 -3.79 -4.03
CA ALA A 8 4.73 -5.06 -4.67
C ALA A 8 5.75 -5.43 -5.75
N SER A 9 5.98 -6.73 -5.92
CA SER A 9 6.79 -7.29 -7.00
C SER A 9 6.00 -8.38 -7.71
N TYR A 10 6.14 -8.46 -9.03
CA TYR A 10 5.46 -9.49 -9.80
C TYR A 10 6.06 -10.86 -9.58
N SER A 11 5.21 -11.88 -9.54
CA SER A 11 5.64 -13.25 -9.78
C SER A 11 5.94 -13.47 -11.26
N VAL A 12 6.57 -14.59 -11.62
CA VAL A 12 6.82 -14.94 -13.02
C VAL A 12 5.53 -14.96 -13.84
N GLU A 13 4.45 -15.51 -13.27
CA GLU A 13 3.13 -15.53 -13.91
C GLU A 13 2.54 -14.11 -14.02
N GLY A 14 2.69 -13.30 -12.97
CA GLY A 14 2.25 -11.92 -12.96
C GLY A 14 2.92 -11.06 -14.04
N VAL A 15 4.22 -11.24 -14.28
CA VAL A 15 4.93 -10.58 -15.40
C VAL A 15 4.30 -10.96 -16.74
N GLY A 16 3.86 -12.20 -16.92
CA GLY A 16 3.15 -12.64 -18.12
C GLY A 16 1.87 -11.82 -18.37
N GLY A 17 1.07 -11.60 -17.33
CA GLY A 17 -0.10 -10.73 -17.39
C GLY A 17 0.26 -9.27 -17.68
N LEU A 18 1.32 -8.76 -17.07
CA LEU A 18 1.82 -7.41 -17.32
C LEU A 18 2.28 -7.22 -18.77
N LEU A 19 2.98 -8.20 -19.35
CA LEU A 19 3.42 -8.17 -20.75
C LEU A 19 2.24 -8.20 -21.73
N ALA A 20 1.17 -8.92 -21.38
CA ALA A 20 -0.01 -9.05 -22.23
C ALA A 20 -0.90 -7.79 -22.24
N GLU A 21 -1.08 -7.15 -21.08
CA GLU A 21 -2.07 -6.06 -20.92
C GLU A 21 -1.47 -4.68 -20.65
N GLY A 22 -0.17 -4.62 -20.34
CA GLY A 22 0.55 -3.38 -20.06
C GLY A 22 0.27 -2.78 -18.68
N GLY A 23 1.16 -1.88 -18.24
CA GLY A 23 1.12 -1.34 -16.88
C GLY A 23 -0.07 -0.44 -16.57
N THR A 24 -0.60 0.28 -17.57
CA THR A 24 -1.79 1.14 -17.42
C THR A 24 -3.04 0.31 -17.09
N SER A 25 -3.23 -0.83 -17.75
CA SER A 25 -4.34 -1.75 -17.45
C SER A 25 -4.29 -2.23 -15.99
N ARG A 26 -3.08 -2.53 -15.48
CA ARG A 26 -2.91 -2.96 -14.08
C ARG A 26 -3.19 -1.83 -13.09
N ARG A 27 -2.74 -0.61 -13.37
CA ARG A 27 -3.11 0.57 -12.58
C ARG A 27 -4.63 0.74 -12.51
N ASP A 28 -5.31 0.66 -13.65
CA ASP A 28 -6.76 0.89 -13.70
C ASP A 28 -7.54 -0.18 -12.93
N ALA A 29 -7.10 -1.44 -13.00
CA ALA A 29 -7.65 -2.54 -12.20
C ALA A 29 -7.46 -2.32 -10.69
N VAL A 30 -6.26 -1.92 -10.25
CA VAL A 30 -5.97 -1.63 -8.84
C VAL A 30 -6.76 -0.42 -8.35
N SER A 31 -6.84 0.65 -9.14
CA SER A 31 -7.63 1.84 -8.82
C SER A 31 -9.12 1.51 -8.67
N ALA A 32 -9.66 0.64 -9.52
CA ALA A 32 -11.06 0.19 -9.41
C ALA A 32 -11.29 -0.64 -8.13
N ALA A 33 -10.36 -1.53 -7.78
CA ALA A 33 -10.44 -2.30 -6.54
C ALA A 33 -10.42 -1.39 -5.30
N ILE A 34 -9.53 -0.40 -5.27
CA ILE A 34 -9.43 0.60 -4.19
C ILE A 34 -10.70 1.47 -4.12
N ALA A 35 -11.22 1.92 -5.26
CA ALA A 35 -12.46 2.70 -5.30
C ALA A 35 -13.68 1.91 -4.81
N SER A 36 -13.71 0.58 -5.04
CA SER A 36 -14.82 -0.28 -4.61
C SER A 36 -14.99 -0.36 -3.09
N VAL A 37 -13.93 -0.06 -2.33
CA VAL A 37 -13.95 0.03 -0.86
C VAL A 37 -13.99 1.48 -0.36
N GLY A 38 -14.28 2.45 -1.24
CA GLY A 38 -14.36 3.87 -0.90
C GLY A 38 -13.03 4.60 -0.79
N GLY A 39 -11.94 4.03 -1.34
CA GLY A 39 -10.62 4.65 -1.37
C GLY A 39 -10.28 5.38 -2.67
N THR A 40 -9.07 5.94 -2.70
CA THR A 40 -8.50 6.60 -3.89
C THR A 40 -7.02 6.29 -4.03
N VAL A 41 -6.54 6.18 -5.28
CA VAL A 41 -5.09 6.09 -5.58
C VAL A 41 -4.56 7.51 -5.79
N GLU A 42 -3.58 7.91 -4.98
CA GLU A 42 -2.87 9.19 -5.12
C GLU A 42 -1.75 9.09 -6.16
N SER A 43 -0.96 8.03 -6.08
CA SER A 43 0.13 7.80 -7.02
C SER A 43 0.37 6.31 -7.29
N PHE A 44 0.89 6.02 -8.48
CA PHE A 44 1.16 4.68 -8.95
C PHE A 44 2.41 4.71 -9.83
N TYR A 45 3.49 4.10 -9.35
CA TYR A 45 4.77 4.08 -10.06
C TYR A 45 5.26 2.64 -10.22
N TYR A 46 5.78 2.36 -11.41
CA TYR A 46 6.71 1.25 -11.60
C TYR A 46 8.10 1.72 -11.23
N ALA A 47 8.88 0.87 -10.56
CA ALA A 47 10.21 1.19 -10.11
C ALA A 47 11.21 0.10 -10.46
N PHE A 48 12.47 0.48 -10.59
CA PHE A 48 13.59 -0.45 -10.55
C PHE A 48 14.05 -0.58 -9.09
N GLY A 49 14.40 -1.79 -8.68
CA GLY A 49 14.84 -2.07 -7.31
C GLY A 49 14.33 -3.43 -6.84
N ASP A 50 14.12 -3.55 -5.53
CA ASP A 50 13.58 -4.77 -4.92
C ASP A 50 12.09 -4.96 -5.20
N ASP A 51 11.34 -3.85 -5.23
CA ASP A 51 9.92 -3.81 -5.55
C ASP A 51 9.70 -3.20 -6.96
N ASP A 52 8.80 -3.82 -7.73
CA ASP A 52 8.44 -3.36 -9.09
C ASP A 52 7.44 -2.20 -9.05
N LEU A 53 6.70 -2.05 -7.97
CA LEU A 53 5.55 -1.16 -7.83
C LEU A 53 5.54 -0.44 -6.49
N TYR A 54 5.22 0.85 -6.54
CA TYR A 54 4.88 1.66 -5.38
C TYR A 54 3.58 2.41 -5.62
N ILE A 55 2.64 2.27 -4.69
CA ILE A 55 1.30 2.85 -4.81
C ILE A 55 0.97 3.59 -3.52
N ILE A 56 0.70 4.88 -3.62
CA ILE A 56 0.17 5.65 -2.49
C ILE A 56 -1.33 5.72 -2.64
N MET A 57 -2.05 5.33 -1.60
CA MET A 57 -3.51 5.28 -1.60
C MET A 57 -4.09 5.81 -0.28
N ASP A 58 -5.26 6.42 -0.38
CA ASP A 58 -6.09 6.78 0.75
C ASP A 58 -7.22 5.75 0.89
N LEU A 59 -7.43 5.24 2.09
CA LEU A 59 -8.49 4.28 2.38
C LEU A 59 -9.30 4.72 3.61
N PRO A 60 -10.58 4.34 3.74
CA PRO A 60 -11.42 4.79 4.85
C PRO A 60 -10.91 4.34 6.23
N ASP A 61 -10.41 3.11 6.33
CA ASP A 61 -9.98 2.48 7.58
C ASP A 61 -9.02 1.29 7.31
N GLN A 62 -8.57 0.65 8.40
CA GLN A 62 -7.65 -0.49 8.36
C GLN A 62 -8.31 -1.77 7.82
N VAL A 63 -9.64 -1.91 7.93
CA VAL A 63 -10.38 -3.08 7.42
C VAL A 63 -10.39 -3.03 5.89
N SER A 64 -10.66 -1.86 5.31
CA SER A 64 -10.57 -1.63 3.87
C SER A 64 -9.15 -1.84 3.34
N ALA A 65 -8.11 -1.42 4.08
CA ALA A 65 -6.71 -1.68 3.73
C ALA A 65 -6.38 -3.17 3.72
N ALA A 66 -6.77 -3.90 4.76
CA ALA A 66 -6.60 -5.34 4.82
C ALA A 66 -7.35 -6.06 3.68
N ALA A 67 -8.59 -5.63 3.39
CA ALA A 67 -9.41 -6.22 2.32
C ALA A 67 -8.76 -6.06 0.94
N VAL A 68 -8.27 -4.86 0.62
CA VAL A 68 -7.52 -4.59 -0.63
C VAL A 68 -6.27 -5.45 -0.70
N GLY A 69 -5.47 -5.50 0.37
CA GLY A 69 -4.23 -6.28 0.39
C GLY A 69 -4.46 -7.78 0.25
N LEU A 70 -5.50 -8.33 0.89
CA LEU A 70 -5.88 -9.73 0.75
C LEU A 70 -6.39 -10.05 -0.66
N ALA A 71 -7.23 -9.18 -1.23
CA ALA A 71 -7.78 -9.40 -2.56
C ALA A 71 -6.71 -9.36 -3.66
N ILE A 72 -5.80 -8.38 -3.59
CA ILE A 72 -4.75 -8.19 -4.59
C ILE A 72 -3.60 -9.17 -4.35
N GLY A 73 -3.04 -9.23 -3.14
CA GLY A 73 -1.92 -10.10 -2.80
C GLY A 73 -2.30 -11.59 -2.82
N GLY A 74 -3.53 -11.92 -2.44
CA GLY A 74 -4.04 -13.29 -2.47
C GLY A 74 -4.26 -13.86 -3.88
N ALA A 75 -4.29 -13.01 -4.91
CA ALA A 75 -4.41 -13.45 -6.30
C ALA A 75 -3.15 -14.15 -6.83
N GLY A 76 -2.01 -14.07 -6.13
CA GLY A 76 -0.77 -14.80 -6.44
C GLY A 76 0.07 -14.24 -7.60
N ALA A 77 -0.46 -13.26 -8.34
CA ALA A 77 0.28 -12.59 -9.42
C ALA A 77 1.37 -11.64 -8.91
N ILE A 78 1.27 -11.16 -7.68
CA ILE A 78 2.24 -10.25 -7.06
C ILE A 78 2.47 -10.57 -5.58
N SER A 79 3.64 -10.24 -5.05
CA SER A 79 3.80 -9.97 -3.61
C SER A 79 3.10 -8.66 -3.28
N TRP A 80 2.58 -8.54 -2.06
CA TRP A 80 1.92 -7.31 -1.62
C TRP A 80 2.28 -7.00 -0.17
N SER A 81 2.85 -5.83 0.05
CA SER A 81 3.12 -5.26 1.37
C SER A 81 2.34 -3.96 1.52
N THR A 82 1.76 -3.72 2.69
CA THR A 82 1.03 -2.48 3.00
C THR A 82 1.63 -1.82 4.23
N THR A 83 2.08 -0.59 4.06
CA THR A 83 2.68 0.26 5.09
C THR A 83 1.75 1.44 5.37
N VAL A 84 1.36 1.63 6.62
CA VAL A 84 0.65 2.86 7.03
C VAL A 84 1.62 4.03 6.97
N LEU A 85 1.23 5.12 6.30
CA LEU A 85 2.00 6.35 6.25
C LEU A 85 1.43 7.34 7.27
N LEU A 86 2.32 7.89 8.09
CA LEU A 86 1.98 8.96 9.03
C LEU A 86 2.24 10.32 8.38
N THR A 87 1.35 11.28 8.61
CA THR A 87 1.58 12.66 8.19
C THR A 87 2.54 13.37 9.16
N PRO A 88 3.18 14.47 8.75
CA PRO A 88 3.96 15.30 9.66
C PRO A 88 3.16 15.73 10.90
N GLU A 89 1.88 16.08 10.75
CA GLU A 89 1.01 16.50 11.85
C GLU A 89 0.70 15.37 12.84
N GLU A 90 0.61 14.12 12.37
CA GLU A 90 0.48 12.95 13.25
C GLU A 90 1.77 12.73 14.05
N ILE A 91 2.94 12.98 13.46
CA ILE A 91 4.21 12.98 14.18
C ILE A 91 4.28 14.13 15.18
N ASP A 92 3.84 15.33 14.84
CA ASP A 92 3.79 16.47 15.76
C ASP A 92 2.88 16.17 16.98
N ALA A 93 1.72 15.56 16.73
CA ALA A 93 0.82 15.10 17.79
C ALA A 93 1.47 14.00 18.66
N ALA A 94 2.20 13.08 18.05
CA ALA A 94 2.92 12.02 18.76
C ALA A 94 4.04 12.61 19.65
N VAL A 95 4.80 13.59 19.16
CA VAL A 95 5.83 14.31 19.93
C VAL A 95 5.22 15.02 21.14
N GLY A 96 3.99 15.54 21.03
CA GLY A 96 3.27 16.15 22.14
C GLY A 96 2.72 15.16 23.17
N THR A 97 2.82 13.85 22.94
CA THR A 97 2.25 12.81 23.81
C THR A 97 3.31 12.33 24.82
N SER A 98 3.04 12.49 26.12
CA SER A 98 3.95 12.00 27.17
C SER A 98 3.89 10.47 27.28
N VAL A 99 5.05 9.82 27.21
CA VAL A 99 5.18 8.37 27.39
C VAL A 99 5.98 8.09 28.66
N GLU A 100 5.35 7.43 29.63
CA GLU A 100 6.08 6.88 30.77
C GLU A 100 6.86 5.66 30.33
N TYR A 101 8.18 5.81 30.18
CA TYR A 101 9.07 4.73 29.80
C TYR A 101 10.20 4.56 30.81
N ARG A 102 10.38 3.33 31.28
CA ARG A 102 11.51 2.94 32.10
C ARG A 102 12.51 2.18 31.24
N PRO A 103 13.71 2.72 30.97
CA PRO A 103 14.70 2.02 30.16
C PRO A 103 15.18 0.73 30.87
N PRO A 104 15.62 -0.29 30.12
CA PRO A 104 16.25 -1.46 30.68
C PRO A 104 17.44 -1.08 31.58
N GLY A 105 17.51 -1.65 32.78
CA GLY A 105 18.60 -1.42 33.74
C GLY A 105 18.41 -0.26 34.74
N ALA A 106 17.29 0.47 34.68
CA ALA A 106 16.86 1.34 35.78
C ALA A 106 16.37 0.53 37.00
#